data_AF-A0ABD6YR32-F1
#
_entry.id   AF-A0ABD6YR32-F1
#
_cell.length_a   1.000
_cell.length_b   1.000
_cell.length_c   1.000
_cell.angle_alpha   90.00
_cell.angle_beta   90.00
_cell.angle_gamma   90.00
#
_symmetry.space_group_name_H-M   'P 1'
#
loop_
_entity.id
_entity.type
_entity.pdbx_description
1 polymer ?
#
loop_
_entity_poly.entity_id
_entity_poly.type
_entity_poly.pdbx_seq_one_letter_code
_entity_poly.pdbx_strand_id
1 'polypeptide(L)' 'MNLKKIILEIIKDNPEISRSKFDRVYYSKVSYKNNWVSIVQELRSEKLIEVNQLKITSKGLDYLEDNSN' A
#
# COMPACT_ATOMS: atom_id res chain seq x y z
N MET A 1 6.94 10.84 -6.76
CA MET A 1 6.58 9.41 -6.59
C MET A 1 5.59 9.31 -5.45
N ASN A 2 4.34 8.90 -5.71
CA ASN A 2 3.34 8.78 -4.66
C ASN A 2 3.49 7.41 -3.96
N LEU A 3 4.11 7.40 -2.77
CA LEU A 3 4.39 6.16 -2.04
C LEU A 3 3.10 5.45 -1.58
N LYS A 4 2.05 6.20 -1.22
CA LYS A 4 0.73 5.64 -0.87
C LYS A 4 0.15 4.86 -2.04
N LYS A 5 0.18 5.45 -3.24
CA LYS A 5 -0.25 4.80 -4.48
C LYS A 5 0.49 3.49 -4.73
N ILE A 6 1.83 3.50 -4.66
CA ILE A 6 2.65 2.29 -4.87
C ILE A 6 2.25 1.16 -3.92
N ILE A 7 2.05 1.47 -2.63
CA ILE A 7 1.65 0.48 -1.62
C ILE A 7 0.27 -0.09 -1.94
N LEU A 8 -0.70 0.77 -2.28
CA LEU A 8 -2.05 0.35 -2.63
C LEU A 8 -2.08 -0.52 -3.89
N GLU A 9 -1.29 -0.20 -4.92
CA GLU A 9 -1.13 -1.03 -6.13
C GLU A 9 -0.57 -2.41 -5.78
N ILE A 10 0.51 -2.48 -4.98
CA ILE A 10 1.10 -3.77 -4.57
C ILE A 10 0.08 -4.65 -3.85
N ILE A 11 -0.73 -4.06 -2.95
CA ILE A 11 -1.76 -4.78 -2.20
C ILE A 11 -2.90 -5.23 -3.12
N LYS A 12 -3.36 -4.35 -4.03
CA LYS A 12 -4.41 -4.67 -5.01
C LYS A 12 -3.99 -5.85 -5.89
N ASP A 13 -2.75 -5.86 -6.36
CA ASP A 13 -2.20 -6.93 -7.20
C ASP A 13 -1.90 -8.23 -6.42
N ASN A 14 -1.86 -8.16 -5.08
CA ASN A 14 -1.53 -9.29 -4.21
C ASN A 14 -2.44 -9.31 -2.95
N PRO A 15 -3.72 -9.72 -3.08
CA PRO A 15 -4.73 -9.58 -2.01
C PRO A 15 -4.44 -10.35 -0.71
N GLU A 16 -3.53 -11.33 -0.74
CA GLU A 16 -3.10 -12.12 0.43
C GLU A 16 -1.58 -12.03 0.67
N ILE A 17 -0.99 -10.86 0.39
CA ILE A 17 0.45 -10.68 0.53
C ILE A 17 0.92 -10.74 1.98
N SER A 18 1.91 -11.58 2.25
CA SER A 18 2.60 -11.57 3.55
C SER A 18 3.49 -10.33 3.69
N ARG A 19 3.76 -9.90 4.93
CA ARG A 19 4.66 -8.76 5.18
C ARG A 19 6.04 -8.94 4.55
N SER A 20 6.60 -10.14 4.60
CA SER A 20 7.93 -10.43 4.04
C SER A 20 7.95 -10.37 2.50
N LYS A 21 6.88 -10.85 1.84
CA LYS A 21 6.73 -10.70 0.39
C LYS A 21 6.50 -9.24 0.02
N PHE A 22 5.66 -8.54 0.77
CA PHE A 22 5.39 -7.11 0.58
C PHE A 22 6.66 -6.27 0.65
N ASP A 23 7.48 -6.47 1.69
CA ASP A 23 8.74 -5.75 1.90
C ASP A 23 9.68 -5.87 0.68
N ARG A 24 9.85 -7.10 0.17
CA ARG A 24 10.65 -7.36 -1.03
C ARG A 24 10.09 -6.68 -2.27
N VAL A 25 8.77 -6.78 -2.49
CA VAL A 25 8.12 -6.18 -3.67
C VAL A 25 8.21 -4.66 -3.60
N TYR A 26 8.00 -4.06 -2.43
CA TYR A 26 8.09 -2.62 -2.24
C TYR A 26 9.51 -2.10 -2.52
N TYR A 27 10.54 -2.72 -1.93
CA TYR A 27 11.93 -2.29 -2.15
C TYR A 27 12.50 -2.65 -3.53
N SER A 28 11.80 -3.49 -4.31
CA SER A 28 12.11 -3.65 -5.74
C SER A 28 11.72 -2.43 -6.58
N LYS A 29 10.79 -1.59 -6.08
CA LYS A 29 10.26 -0.40 -6.77
C LYS A 29 10.70 0.91 -6.11
N VAL A 30 11.07 0.88 -4.83
CA VAL A 30 11.33 2.07 -4.00
C VAL A 30 12.67 1.92 -3.27
N SER A 31 13.40 3.03 -3.12
CA SER A 31 14.65 3.05 -2.35
C SER A 31 14.42 2.64 -0.88
N TYR A 32 15.36 1.87 -0.33
CA TYR A 32 15.42 1.47 1.09
C TYR A 32 15.35 2.62 2.10
N LYS A 33 15.62 3.87 1.67
CA LYS A 33 15.48 5.05 2.53
C LYS A 33 14.03 5.39 2.89
N ASN A 34 13.05 4.90 2.13
CA ASN A 34 11.64 5.19 2.35
C ASN A 34 10.95 4.01 3.05
N ASN A 35 10.71 4.13 4.36
CA ASN A 35 10.09 3.07 5.16
C ASN A 35 8.58 2.96 4.86
N TRP A 36 8.13 1.81 4.36
CA TRP A 36 6.72 1.58 4.04
C TRP A 36 5.82 1.45 5.28
N VAL A 37 6.38 1.11 6.44
CA VAL A 37 5.60 0.84 7.67
C VAL A 37 4.86 2.08 8.14
N SER A 38 5.51 3.26 8.14
CA SER A 38 4.87 4.52 8.52
C SER A 38 3.76 4.90 7.54
N ILE A 39 3.99 4.68 6.25
CA ILE A 39 2.99 4.97 5.21
C ILE A 39 1.78 4.05 5.34
N VAL A 40 1.99 2.76 5.66
CA VAL A 40 0.90 1.82 5.96
C VAL A 40 0.10 2.25 7.20
N GLN A 41 0.73 2.84 8.22
CA GLN A 41 0.00 3.38 9.36
C GLN A 41 -0.90 4.56 8.96
N GLU A 42 -0.41 5.46 8.09
CA GLU A 42 -1.24 6.54 7.52
C GLU A 42 -2.39 6.00 6.67
N LEU A 43 -2.13 5.04 5.79
CA LEU A 43 -3.18 4.42 4.97
C LEU A 43 -4.27 3.76 5.83
N ARG A 44 -3.91 3.22 7.00
CA ARG A 44 -4.87 2.67 7.97
C ARG A 44 -5.67 3.74 8.66
N SER A 45 -5.04 4.84 9.11
CA SER A 45 -5.76 5.94 9.75
C SER A 45 -6.76 6.59 8.77
N GLU A 46 -6.41 6.61 7.48
CA GLU A 46 -7.27 7.08 6.40
C GLU A 46 -8.33 6.05 5.94
N LYS A 47 -8.30 4.82 6.48
CA LYS A 47 -9.19 3.70 6.11
C LYS A 47 -9.06 3.24 4.65
N LEU A 48 -7.88 3.40 4.04
CA LEU A 48 -7.59 2.95 2.67
C LEU A 48 -7.13 1.48 2.64
N ILE A 49 -6.60 0.98 3.76
CA ILE A 49 -6.28 -0.43 3.97
C ILE A 49 -6.79 -0.89 5.34
N GLU A 50 -7.00 -2.20 5.48
CA GLU A 50 -7.46 -2.82 6.72
C GLU A 50 -6.46 -2.65 7.88
N VAL A 51 -6.98 -2.53 9.10
CA VAL A 51 -6.17 -2.26 10.31
C VAL A 51 -5.21 -3.41 10.61
N ASN A 52 -5.65 -4.66 10.41
CA ASN A 52 -4.91 -5.85 10.82
C ASN A 52 -4.28 -6.63 9.67
N GLN A 53 -4.55 -6.24 8.43
CA GLN A 53 -4.12 -6.98 7.23
C GLN A 53 -3.60 -6.02 6.16
N LEU A 54 -2.74 -6.52 5.26
CA LEU A 54 -2.36 -5.79 4.05
C LEU A 54 -3.42 -6.05 2.99
N LYS A 55 -4.62 -5.49 3.21
CA LYS A 55 -5.78 -5.64 2.34
C LYS A 55 -6.36 -4.27 2.07
N ILE A 56 -6.61 -3.98 0.80
CA ILE A 56 -7.18 -2.71 0.35
C ILE A 56 -8.68 -2.67 0.65
N THR A 57 -9.20 -1.52 1.09
CA THR A 57 -10.63 -1.30 1.29
C THR A 57 -11.27 -0.76 0.02
N SER A 58 -12.60 -0.68 -0.05
CA SER A 58 -13.29 0.01 -1.15
C SER A 58 -12.82 1.46 -1.29
N LYS A 59 -12.68 2.18 -0.16
CA LYS A 59 -12.15 3.55 -0.15
C LYS A 59 -10.71 3.63 -0.70
N GLY A 60 -9.90 2.60 -0.44
CA GLY A 60 -8.56 2.50 -1.02
C GLY A 60 -8.56 2.31 -2.54
N LEU A 61 -9.54 1.58 -3.07
CA LEU A 61 -9.75 1.42 -4.50
C LEU A 61 -10.19 2.74 -5.15
N ASP A 62 -11.15 3.43 -4.55
CA ASP A 62 -11.61 4.75 -5.02
C ASP A 62 -10.44 5.75 -5.06
N TYR A 63 -9.62 5.78 -4.00
CA TYR A 63 -8.42 6.61 -3.95
C TYR A 63 -7.44 6.29 -5.09
N LEU A 64 -7.25 5.01 -5.43
CA LEU A 64 -6.39 4.62 -6.54
C LEU A 64 -6.92 5.12 -7.89
N GLU A 65 -8.23 5.05 -8.11
CA GLU A 65 -8.86 5.54 -9.35
C GLU A 65 -8.69 7.06 -9.48
N ASP A 66 -8.95 7.81 -8.40
CA ASP A 66 -8.79 9.28 -8.36
C ASP A 66 -7.35 9.74 -8.60
N ASN A 67 -6.36 8.92 -8.20
CA ASN A 67 -4.93 9.22 -8.31
C ASN A 67 -4.26 8.52 -9.51
N SER A 68 -5.05 7.98 -10.45
CA SER A 68 -4.56 7.33 -11.67
C SER A 68 -4.68 8.17 -12.95
N ASN A 69 -5.28 9.36 -12.84
CA ASN A 69 -5.32 10.41 -13.87
C ASN A 69 -4.40 11.58 -13.52
#